data_AF-A0ABD7X3D2-F1
#
_entry.id   AF-A0ABD7X3D2-F1
#
_cell.length_a   1.000
_cell.length_b   1.000
_cell.length_c   1.000
_cell.angle_alpha   90.00
_cell.angle_beta   90.00
_cell.angle_gamma   90.00
#
_symmetry.space_group_name_H-M   'P 1'
#
loop_
_entity.id
_entity.type
_entity.pdbx_description
1 polymer ?
#
loop_
_entity_poly.entity_id
_entity_poly.type
_entity_poly.pdbx_seq_one_letter_code
_entity_poly.pdbx_strand_id
1 'polypeptide(L)'
;MLIVLDDSTPQFGFAGIGYSEVDKQDISNRNFKEITRLLAVKEAEIYQTKTEETAEKENKKEVIDRINDSLELKEVISDLKSREKFNKRIAMGCYSIGTAVIIIGAILAYFSVNNISSDKNSYYYIYVGAKNLAIIGLLILCSRYTFNIGNIFMEEGVKQADRLHAIHYGKFF
;
A
#
# COMPACT_ATOMS: atom_id res chain seq x y z
N MET A 1 -4.05 -4.75 35.76
CA MET A 1 -3.45 -3.72 36.62
C MET A 1 -2.36 -4.40 37.42
N LEU A 2 -1.12 -3.93 37.30
CA LEU A 2 0.04 -4.51 37.98
C LEU A 2 0.47 -3.50 39.05
N ILE A 3 0.44 -3.91 40.32
CA ILE A 3 0.83 -3.05 41.45
C ILE A 3 2.26 -3.43 41.82
N VAL A 4 3.20 -2.52 41.58
CA VAL A 4 4.61 -2.69 41.94
C VAL A 4 4.79 -2.10 43.34
N LEU A 5 5.23 -2.93 44.29
CA LEU A 5 5.44 -2.57 45.68
C LEU A 5 6.94 -2.55 46.02
N ASP A 6 7.75 -1.87 45.21
CA ASP A 6 9.12 -1.55 45.62
C ASP A 6 9.73 -0.40 44.82
N ASP A 7 10.70 0.27 45.43
CA ASP A 7 11.37 1.51 44.97
C ASP A 7 12.25 1.31 43.72
N SER A 8 12.18 0.15 43.09
CA SER A 8 12.90 -0.18 41.86
C SER A 8 11.93 -0.14 40.68
N THR A 9 11.93 0.97 39.95
CA THR A 9 11.24 1.10 38.66
C THR A 9 11.70 0.00 37.70
N PRO A 10 10.83 -0.92 37.23
CA PRO A 10 11.20 -1.81 36.14
C PRO A 10 11.30 -0.97 34.86
N GLN A 11 12.51 -0.86 34.30
CA GLN A 11 12.84 0.02 33.16
C GLN A 11 12.19 -0.38 31.82
N PHE A 12 11.33 -1.40 31.78
CA PHE A 12 10.63 -1.80 30.56
C PHE A 12 9.14 -2.05 30.84
N GLY A 13 8.31 -1.14 30.36
CA GLY A 13 6.87 -1.30 30.28
C GLY A 13 6.53 -2.45 29.33
N PHE A 14 6.22 -3.62 29.89
CA PHE A 14 5.61 -4.71 29.12
C PHE A 14 4.18 -4.31 28.74
N ALA A 15 4.01 -3.96 27.46
CA ALA A 15 2.78 -4.09 26.69
C ALA A 15 1.49 -3.55 27.34
N GLY A 16 1.35 -2.22 27.44
CA GLY A 16 0.04 -1.56 27.49
C GLY A 16 -0.79 -1.78 28.78
N ILE A 17 -0.19 -2.28 29.85
CA ILE A 17 -0.85 -2.37 31.16
C ILE A 17 -0.48 -1.11 31.96
N GLY A 18 -1.45 -0.23 32.21
CA GLY A 18 -1.27 0.90 33.11
C GLY A 18 -0.89 0.41 34.52
N TYR A 19 0.16 1.01 35.09
CA TYR A 19 0.55 0.83 36.48
C TYR A 19 0.25 2.11 37.27
N SER A 20 -0.14 1.95 38.53
CA SER A 20 -0.28 3.06 39.47
C SER A 20 0.69 2.84 40.61
N GLU A 21 1.56 3.82 40.79
CA GLU A 21 2.56 3.85 41.86
C GLU A 21 1.87 4.31 43.15
N VAL A 22 1.98 3.51 44.20
CA VAL A 22 1.42 3.83 45.52
C VAL A 22 2.58 3.89 46.50
N ASP A 23 2.85 5.09 47.02
CA ASP A 23 3.92 5.34 47.98
C ASP A 23 3.69 4.54 49.27
N LYS A 24 4.74 3.85 49.77
CA LYS A 24 4.70 3.04 50.99
C LYS A 24 4.30 3.87 52.22
N GLN A 25 4.53 5.19 52.23
CA GLN A 25 4.14 6.05 53.35
C GLN A 25 2.62 6.31 53.42
N ASP A 26 1.92 6.31 52.28
CA ASP A 26 0.47 6.53 52.22
C ASP A 26 -0.34 5.31 52.71
N ILE A 27 0.26 4.11 52.64
CA ILE A 27 -0.35 2.85 53.10
C ILE A 27 -0.32 2.77 54.64
N SER A 28 0.70 3.33 55.28
CA SER A 28 0.88 3.20 56.74
C SER A 28 -0.08 4.06 57.57
N ASN A 29 -0.70 5.08 56.97
CA ASN A 29 -1.47 6.09 57.71
C ASN A 29 -2.97 6.12 57.38
N ARG A 30 -3.45 5.30 56.44
CA ARG A 30 -4.87 5.23 56.07
C ARG A 30 -5.51 3.91 56.48
N ASN A 31 -6.76 4.02 56.94
CA ASN A 31 -7.59 2.87 57.27
C ASN A 31 -7.83 2.03 56.00
N PHE A 32 -7.50 0.74 56.03
CA PHE A 32 -7.54 -0.18 54.89
C PHE A 32 -8.87 -0.15 54.11
N LYS A 33 -9.97 0.17 54.82
CA LYS A 33 -11.32 0.35 54.28
C LYS A 33 -11.47 1.53 53.32
N GLU A 34 -10.69 2.58 53.49
CA GLU A 34 -10.72 3.78 52.64
C GLU A 34 -10.00 3.53 51.31
N ILE A 35 -8.89 2.79 51.35
CA ILE A 35 -8.13 2.37 50.17
C ILE A 35 -8.96 1.43 49.29
N THR A 36 -9.68 0.47 49.89
CA THR A 36 -10.56 -0.44 49.14
C THR A 36 -11.69 0.32 48.46
N ARG A 37 -12.23 1.35 49.11
CA ARG A 37 -13.28 2.19 48.53
C ARG A 37 -12.77 3.02 47.36
N LEU A 38 -11.58 3.60 47.47
CA LEU A 38 -10.96 4.37 46.38
C LEU A 38 -10.63 3.50 45.16
N LEU A 39 -10.14 2.27 45.38
CA LEU A 39 -9.91 1.29 44.32
C LEU A 39 -11.21 0.93 43.60
N ALA A 40 -12.28 0.63 44.35
CA ALA A 40 -13.57 0.28 43.75
C ALA A 40 -14.17 1.44 42.92
N VAL A 41 -14.00 2.69 43.37
CA VAL A 41 -14.45 3.88 42.62
C VAL A 41 -13.63 4.06 41.34
N LYS A 42 -12.30 3.87 41.40
CA LYS A 42 -11.43 4.02 40.23
C LYS A 42 -11.61 2.91 39.21
N GLU A 43 -11.85 1.68 39.64
CA GLU A 43 -12.23 0.60 38.74
C GLU A 43 -13.55 0.92 38.03
N ALA A 44 -14.57 1.39 38.77
CA ALA A 44 -15.85 1.78 38.17
C ALA A 44 -15.72 2.92 37.16
N GLU A 45 -14.89 3.94 37.43
CA GLU A 45 -14.57 5.01 36.48
C GLU A 45 -13.91 4.45 35.21
N ILE A 46 -12.90 3.58 35.32
CA ILE A 46 -12.21 2.98 34.17
C ILE A 46 -13.16 2.11 33.33
N TYR A 47 -14.06 1.37 33.98
CA TYR A 47 -15.09 0.59 33.28
C TYR A 47 -16.05 1.50 32.53
N GLN A 48 -16.50 2.59 33.15
CA GLN A 48 -17.38 3.58 32.50
C GLN A 48 -16.70 4.25 31.30
N THR A 49 -15.46 4.73 31.46
CA THR A 49 -14.70 5.34 30.37
C THR A 49 -14.47 4.37 29.21
N LYS A 50 -14.15 3.10 29.49
CA LYS A 50 -14.02 2.08 28.43
C LYS A 50 -15.34 1.83 27.73
N THR A 51 -16.45 1.71 28.46
CA THR A 51 -17.77 1.48 27.84
C THR A 51 -18.21 2.67 26.99
N GLU A 52 -17.98 3.91 27.44
CA GLU A 52 -18.25 5.13 26.68
C GLU A 52 -17.38 5.24 25.43
N GLU A 53 -16.08 4.93 25.52
CA GLU A 53 -15.18 4.89 24.36
C GLU A 53 -15.59 3.82 23.32
N THR A 54 -16.07 2.65 23.75
CA THR A 54 -16.62 1.64 22.84
C THR A 54 -17.97 2.06 22.25
N ALA A 55 -18.86 2.67 23.03
CA ALA A 55 -20.17 3.10 22.58
C ALA A 55 -20.08 4.30 21.62
N GLU A 56 -19.10 5.20 21.79
CA GLU A 56 -18.81 6.29 20.86
C GLU A 56 -18.18 5.75 19.56
N LYS A 57 -17.29 4.76 19.65
CA LYS A 57 -16.73 4.06 18.47
C LYS A 57 -17.79 3.29 17.70
N GLU A 58 -18.74 2.66 18.37
CA GLU A 58 -19.85 1.94 17.75
C GLU A 58 -20.87 2.89 17.12
N ASN A 59 -21.26 3.98 17.80
CA ASN A 59 -22.13 5.00 17.21
C ASN A 59 -21.49 5.67 15.98
N LYS A 60 -20.19 6.01 16.04
CA LYS A 60 -19.48 6.53 14.86
C LYS A 60 -19.48 5.52 13.72
N LYS A 61 -19.18 4.24 13.99
CA LYS A 61 -19.25 3.17 12.98
C LYS A 61 -20.63 3.04 12.35
N GLU A 62 -21.70 3.11 13.14
CA GLU A 62 -23.06 2.93 12.65
C GLU A 62 -23.53 4.12 11.78
N VAL A 63 -23.16 5.36 12.16
CA VAL A 63 -23.43 6.56 11.35
C VAL A 63 -22.63 6.53 10.05
N ILE A 64 -21.37 6.10 10.11
CA ILE A 64 -20.53 5.92 8.92
C ILE A 64 -21.11 4.83 8.01
N ASP A 65 -21.56 3.70 8.56
CA ASP A 65 -22.16 2.62 7.76
C ASP A 65 -23.42 3.07 7.03
N ARG A 66 -24.28 3.91 7.65
CA ARG A 66 -25.45 4.49 6.97
C ARG A 66 -25.08 5.46 5.84
N ILE A 67 -24.00 6.23 5.98
CA ILE A 67 -23.48 7.11 4.92
C ILE A 67 -22.84 6.27 3.80
N ASN A 68 -22.13 5.21 4.17
CA ASN A 68 -21.42 4.30 3.29
C ASN A 68 -22.35 3.36 2.50
N ASP A 69 -23.58 3.16 2.97
CA ASP A 69 -24.67 2.50 2.25
C ASP A 69 -25.40 3.41 1.26
N SER A 70 -25.00 4.69 1.15
CA SER A 70 -25.41 5.50 0.01
C SER A 70 -24.92 4.84 -1.28
N LEU A 71 -25.89 4.50 -2.13
CA LEU A 71 -25.68 3.82 -3.40
C LEU A 71 -24.65 4.58 -4.27
N GLU A 72 -24.67 5.91 -4.17
CA GLU A 72 -23.77 6.84 -4.84
C GLU A 72 -22.29 6.66 -4.46
N LEU A 73 -21.96 6.50 -3.17
CA LEU A 73 -20.56 6.30 -2.75
C LEU A 73 -20.00 4.95 -3.18
N LYS A 74 -20.82 3.88 -3.13
CA LYS A 74 -20.42 2.56 -3.63
C LYS A 74 -20.19 2.57 -5.14
N GLU A 75 -21.03 3.26 -5.89
CA GLU A 75 -20.88 3.43 -7.33
C GLU A 75 -19.58 4.15 -7.67
N VAL A 76 -19.31 5.30 -7.03
CA VAL A 76 -18.08 6.09 -7.22
C VAL A 76 -16.84 5.27 -6.87
N ILE A 77 -16.85 4.55 -5.74
CA ILE A 77 -15.73 3.67 -5.35
C ILE A 77 -15.52 2.54 -6.38
N SER A 78 -16.60 1.97 -6.90
CA SER A 78 -16.51 0.92 -7.92
C SER A 78 -15.94 1.45 -9.24
N ASP A 79 -16.31 2.67 -9.64
CA ASP A 79 -15.79 3.33 -10.85
C ASP A 79 -14.30 3.65 -10.70
N LEU A 80 -13.89 4.22 -9.55
CA LEU A 80 -12.48 4.48 -9.24
C LEU A 80 -11.63 3.20 -9.30
N LYS A 81 -12.13 2.11 -8.69
CA LYS A 81 -11.45 0.81 -8.71
C LYS A 81 -11.36 0.21 -10.11
N SER A 82 -12.40 0.40 -10.93
CA SER A 82 -12.41 -0.02 -12.33
C SER A 82 -11.33 0.70 -13.13
N ARG A 83 -11.23 2.03 -12.96
CA ARG A 83 -10.21 2.87 -13.60
C ARG A 83 -8.79 2.52 -13.17
N GLU A 84 -8.55 2.27 -11.88
CA GLU A 84 -7.26 1.83 -11.36
C GLU A 84 -6.81 0.53 -12.05
N LYS A 85 -7.70 -0.46 -12.09
CA LYS A 85 -7.44 -1.76 -12.71
C LYS A 85 -7.22 -1.64 -14.21
N PHE A 86 -7.96 -0.76 -14.88
CA PHE A 86 -7.82 -0.49 -16.30
C PHE A 86 -6.44 0.13 -16.61
N ASN A 87 -6.06 1.18 -15.88
CA ASN A 87 -4.76 1.82 -16.02
C ASN A 87 -3.60 0.86 -15.78
N LYS A 88 -3.70 0.03 -14.72
CA LYS A 88 -2.70 -1.00 -14.42
C LYS A 88 -2.61 -2.07 -15.50
N ARG A 89 -3.74 -2.48 -16.08
CA ARG A 89 -3.77 -3.43 -17.21
C ARG A 89 -3.13 -2.85 -18.47
N ILE A 90 -3.40 -1.59 -18.80
CA ILE A 90 -2.76 -0.90 -19.92
C ILE A 90 -1.25 -0.81 -19.69
N ALA A 91 -0.81 -0.38 -18.51
CA ALA A 91 0.61 -0.29 -18.17
C ALA A 91 1.33 -1.64 -18.36
N MET A 92 0.75 -2.72 -17.83
CA MET A 92 1.28 -4.08 -18.02
C MET A 92 1.30 -4.51 -19.49
N GLY A 93 0.28 -4.14 -20.26
CA GLY A 93 0.22 -4.37 -21.71
C GLY A 93 1.32 -3.64 -22.46
N CYS A 94 1.59 -2.38 -22.13
CA CYS A 94 2.67 -1.61 -22.73
C CYS A 94 4.04 -2.25 -22.45
N TYR A 95 4.30 -2.71 -21.22
CA TYR A 95 5.56 -3.37 -20.88
C TYR A 95 5.77 -4.70 -21.61
N SER A 96 4.72 -5.50 -21.73
CA SER A 96 4.80 -6.77 -22.45
C SER A 96 5.01 -6.54 -23.96
N ILE A 97 4.31 -5.57 -24.57
CA ILE A 97 4.51 -5.19 -25.97
C ILE A 97 5.93 -4.66 -26.20
N GLY A 98 6.40 -3.74 -25.35
CA GLY A 98 7.75 -3.15 -25.47
C GLY A 98 8.85 -4.21 -25.40
N THR A 99 8.69 -5.22 -24.54
CA THR A 99 9.61 -6.36 -24.43
C THR A 99 9.51 -7.29 -25.63
N ALA A 100 8.28 -7.65 -26.04
CA ALA A 100 8.03 -8.56 -27.16
C ALA A 100 8.61 -8.03 -28.47
N VAL A 101 8.48 -6.72 -28.72
CA VAL A 101 9.02 -6.05 -29.91
C VAL A 101 10.54 -6.22 -30.03
N ILE A 102 11.28 -6.12 -28.92
CA ILE A 102 12.74 -6.30 -28.92
C ILE A 102 13.11 -7.76 -29.21
N ILE A 103 12.42 -8.71 -28.59
CA ILE A 103 12.65 -10.14 -28.78
C ILE A 103 12.39 -10.51 -30.26
N ILE A 104 11.24 -10.10 -30.79
CA ILE A 104 10.88 -10.33 -32.21
C ILE A 104 11.90 -9.69 -33.14
N GLY A 105 12.33 -8.46 -32.85
CA GLY A 105 13.36 -7.76 -33.59
C GLY A 105 14.69 -8.52 -33.64
N ALA A 106 15.14 -9.04 -32.50
CA ALA A 106 16.37 -9.82 -32.41
C ALA A 106 16.27 -11.15 -33.19
N ILE A 107 15.14 -11.84 -33.10
CA ILE A 107 14.88 -13.07 -33.86
C ILE A 107 14.90 -12.78 -35.37
N LEU A 108 14.21 -11.73 -35.82
CA LEU A 108 14.19 -11.33 -37.22
C LEU A 108 15.59 -10.94 -37.73
N ALA A 109 16.38 -10.23 -36.94
CA ALA A 109 17.76 -9.91 -37.29
C ALA A 109 18.62 -11.17 -37.44
N TYR A 110 18.48 -12.14 -36.52
CA TYR A 110 19.17 -13.42 -36.58
C TYR A 110 18.81 -14.22 -37.83
N PHE A 111 17.51 -14.36 -38.13
CA PHE A 111 17.06 -15.01 -39.37
C PHE A 111 17.52 -14.27 -40.62
N SER A 112 17.56 -12.93 -40.59
CA SER A 112 18.04 -12.14 -41.73
C SER A 112 19.52 -12.39 -42.03
N VAL A 113 20.33 -12.73 -41.03
CA VAL A 113 21.75 -13.06 -41.22
C VAL A 113 21.93 -14.50 -41.69
N ASN A 114 21.19 -15.44 -41.11
CA ASN A 114 21.29 -16.87 -41.47
C ASN A 114 20.82 -17.19 -42.89
N ASN A 115 19.90 -16.40 -43.44
CA ASN A 115 19.39 -16.60 -44.81
C ASN A 115 20.26 -15.94 -45.90
N ILE A 116 21.44 -15.41 -45.55
CA ILE A 116 22.35 -14.82 -46.54
C ILE A 116 23.07 -15.96 -47.30
N SER A 117 22.93 -15.98 -48.63
CA SER A 117 23.69 -16.89 -49.49
C SER A 117 25.19 -16.59 -49.43
N SER A 118 26.03 -17.62 -49.39
CA SER A 118 27.50 -17.51 -49.27
C SER A 118 28.20 -16.94 -50.52
N ASP A 119 27.51 -16.87 -51.66
CA ASP A 119 28.05 -16.37 -52.94
C ASP A 119 27.75 -14.88 -53.16
N LYS A 120 27.92 -14.06 -52.11
CA LYS A 120 27.64 -12.62 -52.15
C LYS A 120 28.94 -11.82 -51.96
N ASN A 121 29.00 -10.66 -52.59
CA ASN A 121 30.12 -9.74 -52.47
C ASN A 121 30.20 -9.13 -51.05
N SER A 122 31.40 -8.78 -50.57
CA SER A 122 31.65 -8.22 -49.23
C SER A 122 30.75 -7.01 -48.91
N TYR A 123 30.51 -6.14 -49.91
CA TYR A 123 29.62 -4.99 -49.80
C TYR A 123 28.17 -5.35 -49.39
N TYR A 124 27.68 -6.53 -49.79
CA TYR A 124 26.34 -6.98 -49.44
C TYR A 124 26.21 -7.27 -47.93
N TYR A 125 27.25 -7.86 -47.32
CA TYR A 125 27.26 -8.13 -45.88
C TYR A 125 27.26 -6.84 -45.06
N ILE A 126 28.04 -5.83 -45.48
CA ILE A 126 28.07 -4.51 -44.85
C ILE A 126 26.68 -3.85 -44.92
N TYR A 127 26.03 -3.92 -46.09
CA TYR A 127 24.68 -3.39 -46.27
C TYR A 127 23.65 -4.08 -45.36
N VAL A 128 23.66 -5.42 -45.31
CA VAL A 128 22.74 -6.17 -44.44
C VAL A 128 22.99 -5.88 -42.96
N GLY A 129 24.26 -5.76 -42.55
CA GLY A 129 24.63 -5.35 -41.20
C GLY A 129 24.11 -3.96 -40.84
N ALA A 130 24.37 -2.96 -41.68
CA ALA A 130 23.90 -1.59 -41.47
C ALA A 130 22.37 -1.50 -41.43
N LYS A 131 21.67 -2.23 -42.31
CA LYS A 131 20.20 -2.31 -42.33
C LYS A 131 19.66 -2.88 -41.01
N ASN A 132 20.19 -4.01 -40.55
CA ASN A 132 19.74 -4.63 -39.30
C ASN A 132 20.06 -3.75 -38.09
N LEU A 133 21.22 -3.09 -38.07
CA LEU A 133 21.59 -2.15 -37.02
C LEU A 133 20.61 -0.98 -36.94
N ALA A 134 20.24 -0.40 -38.08
CA ALA A 134 19.26 0.68 -38.14
C ALA A 134 17.87 0.24 -37.64
N ILE A 135 17.42 -0.96 -38.02
CA ILE A 135 16.15 -1.54 -37.57
C ILE A 135 16.17 -1.77 -36.06
N ILE A 136 17.22 -2.38 -35.50
CA ILE A 136 17.35 -2.63 -34.06
C ILE A 136 17.36 -1.32 -33.29
N GLY A 137 18.09 -0.30 -33.76
CA GLY A 137 18.10 1.02 -33.14
C GLY A 137 16.71 1.65 -33.07
N LEU A 138 15.93 1.56 -34.15
CA LEU A 138 14.56 2.04 -34.20
C LEU A 138 13.63 1.27 -33.24
N LEU A 139 13.78 -0.06 -33.15
CA LEU A 139 13.02 -0.90 -32.24
C LEU A 139 13.31 -0.59 -30.77
N ILE A 140 14.57 -0.33 -30.41
CA ILE A 140 14.98 0.10 -29.06
C ILE A 140 14.29 1.43 -28.70
N LEU A 141 14.26 2.39 -29.63
CA LEU A 141 13.57 3.67 -29.43
C LEU A 141 12.07 3.48 -29.21
N CYS A 142 11.43 2.66 -30.04
CA CYS A 142 10.00 2.33 -29.94
C CYS A 142 9.66 1.61 -28.62
N SER A 143 10.51 0.68 -28.21
CA SER A 143 10.38 -0.03 -26.94
C SER A 143 10.46 0.95 -25.77
N ARG A 144 11.48 1.82 -25.74
CA ARG A 144 11.61 2.88 -24.72
C ARG A 144 10.39 3.78 -24.65
N TYR A 145 9.86 4.18 -25.79
CA TYR A 145 8.65 5.01 -25.85
C TYR A 145 7.43 4.29 -25.24
N THR A 146 7.22 3.03 -25.60
CA THR A 146 6.14 2.20 -25.05
C THR A 146 6.29 1.98 -23.54
N PHE A 147 7.51 1.74 -23.05
CA PHE A 147 7.79 1.65 -21.61
C PHE A 147 7.48 2.96 -20.88
N ASN A 148 7.82 4.11 -21.48
CA ASN A 148 7.52 5.40 -20.90
C ASN A 148 6.00 5.64 -20.78
N ILE A 149 5.24 5.26 -21.81
CA ILE A 149 3.77 5.30 -21.76
C ILE A 149 3.26 4.41 -20.61
N GLY A 150 3.78 3.19 -20.49
CA GLY A 150 3.41 2.29 -19.40
C GLY A 150 3.66 2.88 -18.01
N ASN A 151 4.79 3.57 -17.83
CA ASN A 151 5.11 4.27 -16.58
C ASN A 151 4.08 5.36 -16.24
N ILE A 152 3.68 6.17 -17.23
CA ILE A 152 2.68 7.22 -17.04
C ILE A 152 1.34 6.61 -16.59
N PHE A 153 0.88 5.54 -17.26
CA PHE A 153 -0.36 4.85 -16.86
C PHE A 153 -0.25 4.18 -15.49
N MET A 154 0.92 3.66 -15.13
CA MET A 154 1.14 3.08 -13.81
C MET A 154 1.09 4.16 -12.72
N GLU A 155 1.73 5.31 -12.94
CA GLU A 155 1.72 6.43 -12.01
C GLU A 155 0.29 6.95 -11.78
N GLU A 156 -0.50 7.08 -12.84
CA GLU A 156 -1.90 7.46 -12.74
C GLU A 156 -2.74 6.40 -12.01
N GLY A 157 -2.44 5.11 -12.22
CA GLY A 157 -3.04 4.03 -11.46
C GLY A 157 -2.74 4.12 -9.96
N VAL A 158 -1.49 4.42 -9.58
CA VAL A 158 -1.10 4.60 -8.17
C VAL A 158 -1.80 5.81 -7.55
N LYS A 159 -1.88 6.95 -8.26
CA LYS A 159 -2.63 8.13 -7.79
C LYS A 159 -4.11 7.81 -7.54
N GLN A 160 -4.73 6.98 -8.37
CA GLN A 160 -6.10 6.55 -8.16
C GLN A 160 -6.23 5.61 -6.96
N ALA A 161 -5.27 4.71 -6.74
CA ALA A 161 -5.22 3.85 -5.56
C ALA A 161 -5.06 4.68 -4.27
N ASP A 162 -4.21 5.71 -4.27
CA ASP A 162 -4.06 6.62 -3.13
C ASP A 162 -5.34 7.38 -2.82
N ARG A 163 -6.07 7.87 -3.86
CA ARG A 163 -7.39 8.49 -3.69
C ARG A 163 -8.40 7.51 -3.09
N LEU A 164 -8.42 6.28 -3.58
CA LEU A 164 -9.30 5.23 -3.05
C LEU A 164 -8.97 4.91 -1.59
N HIS A 165 -7.68 4.87 -1.25
CA HIS A 165 -7.20 4.65 0.11
C HIS A 165 -7.58 5.79 1.06
N ALA A 166 -7.45 7.05 0.61
CA ALA A 166 -7.89 8.22 1.38
C ALA A 166 -9.42 8.24 1.60
N ILE A 167 -10.22 7.85 0.59
CA ILE A 167 -11.67 7.69 0.74
C ILE A 167 -11.97 6.60 1.78
N HIS A 168 -11.20 5.50 1.79
CA HIS A 168 -11.37 4.45 2.79
C HIS A 168 -11.00 4.93 4.20
N TYR A 169 -9.95 5.76 4.34
CA TYR A 169 -9.59 6.35 5.62
C TYR A 169 -10.63 7.33 6.16
N GLY A 170 -11.28 8.11 5.29
CA GLY A 170 -12.40 8.97 5.66
C GLY A 170 -13.59 8.22 6.27
N LYS A 171 -13.67 6.89 6.11
CA LYS A 171 -14.68 6.03 6.74
C LYS A 171 -14.34 5.58 8.16
N PHE A 172 -13.20 5.98 8.74
CA PHE A 172 -12.82 5.57 10.10
C PHE A 172 -12.88 6.70 11.12
N PHE A 173 -13.23 7.92 10.71
CA PHE A 173 -13.32 9.12 11.55
C PHE A 173 -14.77 9.58 11.71
#